data_AF-A0A348PRU4-F1
#
_entry.id   AF-A0A348PRU4-F1
#
_cell.length_a   1.000
_cell.length_b   1.000
_cell.length_c   1.000
_cell.angle_alpha   90.00
_cell.angle_beta   90.00
_cell.angle_gamma   90.00
#
_symmetry.space_group_name_H-M   'P 1'
#
loop_
_entity.id
_entity.type
_entity.pdbx_description
1 polymer ?
#
loop_
_entity_poly.entity_id
_entity_poly.type
_entity_poly.pdbx_seq_one_letter_code
_entity_poly.pdbx_strand_id
1 'polypeptide(L)'
;MNKLFIISSLALLLSGCASYYQRNIEFQTEFANGEMDKAEKTLEGNKKMKKDRNRFLYLTNMGVVKHLQQDFESSNQFFNEADLLFEDYRKNYASEALALISNPEVKPYKPEDFEPVMVHYYKALNYLNLYKYDEAIVEAKRMNLMLNQLNDKYKDNKNRYQADAFAHIIIGLAYEASGELNDAFIAYRNAYEVYTGEHGYFDIEVPVQLKEDLLRTSYVLGFRSEFEWYQRAFGVDDYSYEPLEFGEAIIFWQNGLCPIKDEWSINFIAVPGQGGVVNFTNEELGMTFPFYIGDDKQKKNDLLALKVVRVAFPKYLERPTLYKNGWIELSGKKFELDKVEDVNAIAFKTLQDRFVREMGSALLRLALKKISEIQLQQQNEALGALATITNAVTEKADTRNWQTLPHTIYYARVPLNEGGNEVLLKMKTKDNQVHRTSFNFQGKKGSMYFMPYQSLESGPAATWDNAGNTKPVMKD
;
A
#
# COMPACT_ATOMS: atom_id res chain seq x y z
N MET A 1 -40.98 24.42 -11.98
CA MET A 1 -39.73 24.40 -11.17
C MET A 1 -39.50 23.10 -10.41
N ASN A 2 -40.51 22.33 -9.99
CA ASN A 2 -40.30 21.12 -9.16
C ASN A 2 -39.64 19.92 -9.86
N LYS A 3 -39.88 19.67 -11.16
CA LYS A 3 -39.27 18.51 -11.85
C LYS A 3 -37.76 18.66 -12.07
N LEU A 4 -37.27 19.87 -12.39
CA LEU A 4 -35.84 20.13 -12.59
C LEU A 4 -35.05 20.05 -11.27
N PHE A 5 -35.66 20.50 -10.17
CA PHE A 5 -35.08 20.38 -8.83
C PHE A 5 -35.01 18.92 -8.37
N ILE A 6 -36.07 18.13 -8.61
CA ILE A 6 -36.11 16.69 -8.27
C ILE A 6 -35.06 15.90 -9.07
N ILE A 7 -34.92 16.17 -10.38
CA ILE A 7 -33.92 15.52 -11.24
C ILE A 7 -32.50 15.92 -10.81
N SER A 8 -32.28 17.20 -10.47
CA SER A 8 -30.98 17.67 -9.97
C SER A 8 -30.64 17.07 -8.60
N SER A 9 -31.61 16.97 -7.68
CA SER A 9 -31.42 16.31 -6.38
C SER A 9 -31.22 14.79 -6.49
N LEU A 10 -31.87 14.12 -7.45
CA LEU A 10 -31.71 12.69 -7.69
C LEU A 10 -30.35 12.37 -8.34
N ALA A 11 -29.86 13.24 -9.23
CA ALA A 11 -28.50 13.15 -9.80
C ALA A 11 -27.41 13.42 -8.75
N LEU A 12 -27.65 14.36 -7.83
CA LEU A 12 -26.75 14.62 -6.69
C LEU A 12 -26.68 13.42 -5.72
N LEU A 13 -27.82 12.74 -5.47
CA LEU A 13 -27.87 11.55 -4.62
C LEU A 13 -27.17 10.32 -5.25
N LEU A 14 -27.23 10.15 -6.58
CA LEU A 14 -26.55 9.06 -7.29
C LEU A 14 -25.02 9.22 -7.33
N SER A 15 -24.51 10.46 -7.31
CA SER A 15 -23.06 10.73 -7.32
C SER A 15 -22.37 10.45 -5.97
N GLY A 16 -23.14 10.39 -4.87
CA GLY A 16 -22.62 10.09 -3.54
C GLY A 16 -22.19 8.63 -3.36
N CYS A 17 -22.70 7.71 -4.18
CA CYS A 17 -22.45 6.27 -4.05
C CYS A 17 -21.17 5.78 -4.73
N ALA A 18 -20.51 6.61 -5.53
CA ALA A 18 -19.33 6.20 -6.28
C ALA A 18 -18.08 6.13 -5.37
N SER A 19 -17.35 5.01 -5.42
CA SER A 19 -16.06 4.86 -4.73
C SER A 19 -15.00 5.80 -5.31
N TYR A 20 -13.89 6.02 -4.60
CA TYR A 20 -12.79 6.83 -5.11
C TYR A 20 -12.28 6.34 -6.48
N TYR A 21 -12.19 5.03 -6.69
CA TYR A 21 -11.81 4.44 -7.98
C TYR A 21 -12.77 4.87 -9.10
N GLN A 22 -14.08 4.69 -8.88
CA GLN A 22 -15.11 5.05 -9.86
C GLN A 22 -15.11 6.55 -10.18
N ARG A 23 -14.84 7.41 -9.19
CA ARG A 23 -14.76 8.86 -9.38
C ARG A 23 -13.54 9.31 -10.18
N ASN A 24 -12.51 8.46 -10.31
CA ASN A 24 -11.27 8.76 -11.04
C ASN A 24 -11.01 7.77 -12.19
N ILE A 25 -12.08 7.16 -12.73
CA ILE A 25 -11.96 6.08 -13.73
C ILE A 25 -11.23 6.52 -15.01
N GLU A 26 -11.36 7.78 -15.41
CA GLU A 26 -10.68 8.36 -16.57
C GLU A 26 -9.15 8.26 -16.41
N PHE A 27 -8.61 8.83 -15.33
CA PHE A 27 -7.19 8.71 -14.99
C PHE A 27 -6.75 7.25 -14.86
N GLN A 28 -7.55 6.41 -14.18
CA GLN A 28 -7.20 5.00 -14.00
C GLN A 28 -7.11 4.24 -15.32
N THR A 29 -7.97 4.56 -16.28
CA THR A 29 -7.99 3.94 -17.61
C THR A 29 -6.78 4.39 -18.43
N GLU A 30 -6.48 5.69 -18.45
CA GLU A 30 -5.31 6.24 -19.14
C GLU A 30 -4.01 5.66 -18.58
N PHE A 31 -3.90 5.61 -17.25
CA PHE A 31 -2.75 5.04 -16.57
C PHE A 31 -2.58 3.55 -16.90
N ALA A 32 -3.66 2.74 -16.79
CA ALA A 32 -3.60 1.31 -17.08
C ALA A 32 -3.26 0.99 -18.55
N ASN A 33 -3.61 1.89 -19.48
CA ASN A 33 -3.28 1.77 -20.90
C ASN A 33 -1.86 2.25 -21.25
N GLY A 34 -1.07 2.72 -20.27
CA GLY A 34 0.26 3.26 -20.52
C GLY A 34 0.26 4.68 -21.10
N GLU A 35 -0.88 5.38 -21.11
CA GLU A 35 -1.03 6.70 -21.72
C GLU A 35 -0.62 7.82 -20.74
N MET A 36 0.65 7.80 -20.31
CA MET A 36 1.15 8.65 -19.22
C MET A 36 0.94 10.15 -19.45
N ASP A 37 1.14 10.64 -20.68
CA ASP A 37 0.92 12.06 -21.00
C ASP A 37 -0.54 12.49 -20.89
N LYS A 38 -1.50 11.57 -21.14
CA LYS A 38 -2.92 11.84 -20.93
C LYS A 38 -3.25 11.79 -19.45
N ALA A 39 -2.77 10.75 -18.76
CA ALA A 39 -2.95 10.57 -17.31
C ALA A 39 -2.43 11.78 -16.53
N GLU A 40 -1.28 12.33 -16.92
CA GLU A 40 -0.73 13.59 -16.39
C GLU A 40 -1.71 14.75 -16.56
N LYS A 41 -2.15 15.02 -17.79
CA LYS A 41 -3.09 16.12 -18.10
C LYS A 41 -4.41 15.98 -17.33
N THR A 42 -4.92 14.76 -17.18
CA THR A 42 -6.13 14.46 -16.41
C THR A 42 -5.94 14.80 -14.93
N LEU A 43 -4.82 14.41 -14.32
CA LEU A 43 -4.50 14.81 -12.93
C LEU A 43 -4.33 16.32 -12.79
N GLU A 44 -3.67 16.98 -13.73
CA GLU A 44 -3.46 18.42 -13.71
C GLU A 44 -4.77 19.21 -13.84
N GLY A 45 -5.68 18.76 -14.70
CA GLY A 45 -7.00 19.36 -14.88
C GLY A 45 -7.93 19.13 -13.68
N ASN A 46 -7.67 18.11 -12.87
CA ASN A 46 -8.54 17.71 -11.76
C ASN A 46 -8.36 18.60 -10.52
N LYS A 47 -9.09 19.72 -10.49
CA LYS A 47 -9.13 20.65 -9.33
C LYS A 47 -9.55 19.99 -8.02
N LYS A 48 -10.31 18.88 -8.03
CA LYS A 48 -10.73 18.17 -6.80
C LYS A 48 -9.59 17.34 -6.21
N MET A 49 -8.70 16.80 -7.03
CA MET A 49 -7.52 16.05 -6.59
C MET A 49 -6.46 16.97 -6.00
N LYS A 50 -6.34 18.19 -6.52
CA LYS A 50 -5.39 19.19 -6.02
C LYS A 50 -5.76 19.81 -4.67
N LYS A 51 -6.98 19.61 -4.16
CA LYS A 51 -7.39 20.10 -2.82
C LYS A 51 -6.64 19.37 -1.72
N ASP A 52 -6.39 20.06 -0.60
CA ASP A 52 -5.70 19.53 0.59
C ASP A 52 -6.16 18.13 0.97
N ARG A 53 -7.48 17.91 0.93
CA ARG A 53 -8.04 16.62 1.34
C ARG A 53 -7.58 15.42 0.51
N ASN A 54 -7.17 15.63 -0.74
CA ASN A 54 -6.71 14.60 -1.68
C ASN A 54 -5.26 14.83 -2.12
N ARG A 55 -4.57 15.83 -1.55
CA ARG A 55 -3.29 16.31 -2.04
C ARG A 55 -2.22 15.21 -2.04
N PHE A 56 -2.18 14.38 -1.00
CA PHE A 56 -1.27 13.22 -0.95
C PHE A 56 -1.44 12.32 -2.19
N LEU A 57 -2.67 11.91 -2.51
CA LEU A 57 -2.95 11.05 -3.65
C LEU A 57 -2.65 11.74 -4.99
N TYR A 58 -2.88 13.04 -5.10
CA TYR A 58 -2.47 13.78 -6.30
C TYR A 58 -0.96 13.72 -6.48
N LEU A 59 -0.20 14.00 -5.42
CA LEU A 59 1.26 14.01 -5.44
C LEU A 59 1.84 12.64 -5.74
N THR A 60 1.37 11.59 -5.07
CA THR A 60 1.89 10.24 -5.28
C THR A 60 1.53 9.68 -6.65
N ASN A 61 0.33 9.92 -7.17
CA ASN A 61 -0.02 9.53 -8.54
C ASN A 61 0.83 10.29 -9.58
N MET A 62 1.06 11.59 -9.38
CA MET A 62 1.90 12.38 -10.29
C MET A 62 3.37 11.93 -10.23
N GLY A 63 3.86 11.59 -9.03
CA GLY A 63 5.20 11.02 -8.84
C GLY A 63 5.39 9.74 -9.66
N VAL A 64 4.42 8.82 -9.67
CA VAL A 64 4.50 7.58 -10.48
C VAL A 64 4.40 7.88 -11.96
N VAL A 65 3.51 8.77 -12.38
CA VAL A 65 3.41 9.16 -13.80
C VAL A 65 4.75 9.70 -14.30
N LYS A 66 5.40 10.59 -13.52
CA LYS A 66 6.72 11.12 -13.84
C LYS A 66 7.82 10.06 -13.82
N HIS A 67 7.76 9.12 -12.86
CA HIS A 67 8.67 7.97 -12.81
C HIS A 67 8.58 7.12 -14.08
N LEU A 68 7.37 6.81 -14.55
CA LEU A 68 7.14 6.02 -15.76
C LEU A 68 7.48 6.78 -17.05
N GLN A 69 7.43 8.11 -17.03
CA GLN A 69 7.98 8.98 -18.07
C GLN A 69 9.52 9.11 -18.01
N GLN A 70 10.18 8.48 -17.03
CA GLN A 70 11.62 8.61 -16.74
C GLN A 70 12.08 10.03 -16.39
N ASP A 71 11.15 10.90 -15.98
CA ASP A 71 11.42 12.21 -15.40
C ASP A 71 11.60 12.07 -13.88
N PHE A 72 12.73 11.48 -13.50
CA PHE A 72 13.02 11.07 -12.13
C PHE A 72 13.18 12.27 -11.19
N GLU A 73 13.69 13.41 -11.67
CA GLU A 73 13.78 14.64 -10.90
C GLU A 73 12.40 15.18 -10.53
N SER A 74 11.50 15.35 -11.50
CA SER A 74 10.14 15.82 -11.22
C SER A 74 9.38 14.83 -10.37
N SER A 75 9.55 13.53 -10.63
CA SER A 75 9.00 12.45 -9.79
C SER A 75 9.40 12.62 -8.33
N ASN A 76 10.69 12.85 -8.06
CA ASN A 76 11.20 13.09 -6.70
C ASN A 76 10.65 14.37 -6.08
N GLN A 77 10.42 15.44 -6.84
CA GLN A 77 9.80 16.66 -6.32
C GLN A 77 8.37 16.39 -5.80
N PHE A 78 7.56 15.66 -6.55
CA PHE A 78 6.21 15.29 -6.11
C PHE A 78 6.23 14.38 -4.88
N PHE A 79 7.14 13.40 -4.85
CA PHE A 79 7.28 12.51 -3.69
C PHE A 79 7.83 13.21 -2.45
N ASN A 80 8.73 14.19 -2.61
CA ASN A 80 9.18 15.03 -1.50
C ASN A 80 8.03 15.85 -0.88
N GLU A 81 7.15 16.43 -1.72
CA GLU A 81 5.98 17.14 -1.21
C GLU A 81 4.99 16.18 -0.51
N ALA A 82 4.83 14.95 -1.03
CA ALA A 82 3.98 13.94 -0.40
C ALA A 82 4.51 13.50 0.97
N ASP A 83 5.83 13.32 1.08
CA ASP A 83 6.54 12.97 2.33
C ASP A 83 6.38 14.07 3.39
N LEU A 84 6.62 15.34 3.00
CA LEU A 84 6.40 16.49 3.89
C LEU A 84 4.96 16.56 4.41
N LEU A 85 3.98 16.38 3.52
CA LEU A 85 2.58 16.38 3.88
C LEU A 85 2.26 15.27 4.90
N PHE A 86 2.84 14.08 4.72
CA PHE A 86 2.69 12.97 5.66
C PHE A 86 3.36 13.26 7.01
N GLU A 87 4.58 13.80 7.04
CA GLU A 87 5.26 14.19 8.27
C GLU A 87 4.47 15.26 9.06
N ASP A 88 3.95 16.28 8.37
CA ASP A 88 3.16 17.34 8.98
C ASP A 88 1.84 16.80 9.54
N TYR A 89 1.18 15.89 8.83
CA TYR A 89 -0.01 15.21 9.37
C TYR A 89 0.28 14.44 10.65
N ARG A 90 1.47 13.85 10.79
CA ARG A 90 1.85 13.17 12.05
C ARG A 90 2.08 14.15 13.19
N LYS A 91 2.65 15.34 12.92
CA LYS A 91 2.94 16.36 13.94
C LYS A 91 1.70 17.15 14.38
N ASN A 92 0.76 17.44 13.47
CA ASN A 92 -0.29 18.44 13.66
C ASN A 92 -1.69 17.88 13.98
N TYR A 93 -1.82 16.65 14.49
CA TYR A 93 -3.13 16.09 14.82
C TYR A 93 -3.69 16.67 16.13
N ALA A 94 -4.12 17.93 16.08
CA ALA A 94 -4.85 18.62 17.15
C ALA A 94 -6.31 18.14 17.21
N SER A 95 -6.61 17.35 18.25
CA SER A 95 -7.92 16.87 18.75
C SER A 95 -8.67 15.79 17.93
N GLU A 96 -8.49 14.53 18.34
CA GLU A 96 -9.35 13.39 17.97
C GLU A 96 -10.86 13.65 18.18
N ALA A 97 -11.24 14.55 19.08
CA ALA A 97 -12.64 14.88 19.37
C ALA A 97 -13.39 15.51 18.18
N LEU A 98 -12.78 16.44 17.43
CA LEU A 98 -13.38 17.01 16.20
C LEU A 98 -13.45 15.98 15.06
N ALA A 99 -12.53 15.01 15.08
CA ALA A 99 -12.49 13.91 14.13
C ALA A 99 -13.65 12.91 14.32
N LEU A 100 -14.27 12.84 15.51
CA LEU A 100 -15.38 11.90 15.74
C LEU A 100 -16.72 12.36 15.14
N ILE A 101 -16.87 13.65 14.82
CA ILE A 101 -18.17 14.25 14.43
C ILE A 101 -18.28 14.45 12.90
N SER A 102 -17.16 14.38 12.16
CA SER A 102 -17.13 14.60 10.69
C SER A 102 -16.94 13.32 9.87
N ASN A 103 -17.39 13.33 8.60
CA ASN A 103 -17.21 12.23 7.65
C ASN A 103 -15.71 12.01 7.34
N PRO A 104 -15.18 10.76 7.38
CA PRO A 104 -13.80 10.43 7.02
C PRO A 104 -13.32 11.01 5.68
N GLU A 105 -14.15 11.03 4.62
CA GLU A 105 -13.76 11.54 3.30
C GLU A 105 -13.59 13.07 3.24
N VAL A 106 -14.11 13.82 4.22
CA VAL A 106 -13.95 15.28 4.28
C VAL A 106 -12.55 15.65 4.76
N LYS A 107 -11.96 14.80 5.60
CA LYS A 107 -10.62 15.00 6.13
C LYS A 107 -9.58 14.76 5.05
N PRO A 108 -8.38 15.32 5.24
CA PRO A 108 -7.26 14.88 4.45
C PRO A 108 -7.04 13.39 4.51
N TYR A 109 -6.78 12.85 3.33
CA TYR A 109 -6.48 11.44 3.15
C TYR A 109 -5.30 11.08 4.02
N LYS A 110 -5.52 10.10 4.90
CA LYS A 110 -4.48 9.49 5.71
C LYS A 110 -3.95 8.30 4.92
N PRO A 111 -2.67 8.29 4.51
CA PRO A 111 -2.09 7.17 3.80
C PRO A 111 -2.17 5.88 4.59
N GLU A 112 -2.24 4.76 3.86
CA GLU A 112 -2.05 3.43 4.41
C GLU A 112 -0.61 3.24 4.87
N ASP A 113 -0.35 2.36 5.83
CA ASP A 113 0.98 2.22 6.43
C ASP A 113 2.07 1.86 5.40
N PHE A 114 1.71 1.13 4.33
CA PHE A 114 2.63 0.79 3.23
C PHE A 114 2.80 1.89 2.18
N GLU A 115 1.90 2.87 2.11
CA GLU A 115 1.98 3.91 1.08
C GLU A 115 3.18 4.85 1.28
N PRO A 116 3.47 5.40 2.48
CA PRO A 116 4.69 6.18 2.72
C PRO A 116 5.98 5.38 2.51
N VAL A 117 5.99 4.07 2.79
CA VAL A 117 7.14 3.20 2.48
C VAL A 117 7.38 3.16 0.97
N MET A 118 6.31 3.00 0.19
CA MET A 118 6.39 3.01 -1.26
C MET A 118 6.79 4.37 -1.86
N VAL A 119 6.48 5.50 -1.19
CA VAL A 119 7.02 6.81 -1.57
C VAL A 119 8.55 6.78 -1.57
N HIS A 120 9.15 6.29 -0.47
CA HIS A 120 10.60 6.20 -0.36
C HIS A 120 11.23 5.18 -1.32
N TYR A 121 10.54 4.06 -1.61
CA TYR A 121 10.95 3.12 -2.65
C TYR A 121 11.12 3.81 -4.02
N TYR A 122 10.11 4.54 -4.48
CA TYR A 122 10.21 5.24 -5.77
C TYR A 122 11.30 6.31 -5.74
N LYS A 123 11.44 7.06 -4.64
CA LYS A 123 12.52 8.03 -4.49
C LYS A 123 13.90 7.38 -4.58
N ALA A 124 14.10 6.26 -3.89
CA ALA A 124 15.36 5.51 -3.93
C ALA A 124 15.67 5.03 -5.35
N LEU A 125 14.69 4.41 -6.05
CA LEU A 125 14.88 3.99 -7.44
C LEU A 125 15.17 5.14 -8.39
N ASN A 126 14.48 6.28 -8.23
CA ASN A 126 14.74 7.49 -9.02
C ASN A 126 16.18 7.95 -8.82
N TYR A 127 16.64 8.04 -7.56
CA TYR A 127 18.02 8.45 -7.26
C TYR A 127 19.06 7.45 -7.78
N LEU A 128 18.79 6.14 -7.72
CA LEU A 128 19.65 5.11 -8.33
C LEU A 128 19.78 5.31 -9.85
N ASN A 129 18.68 5.60 -10.54
CA ASN A 129 18.67 5.88 -11.98
C ASN A 129 19.37 7.20 -12.33
N LEU A 130 19.40 8.15 -11.40
CA LEU A 130 20.12 9.42 -11.51
C LEU A 130 21.60 9.33 -11.08
N TYR A 131 22.10 8.13 -10.73
CA TYR A 131 23.45 7.89 -10.21
C TYR A 131 23.75 8.72 -8.94
N LYS A 132 22.71 9.03 -8.16
CA LYS A 132 22.75 9.79 -6.90
C LYS A 132 22.66 8.84 -5.72
N TYR A 133 23.74 8.09 -5.50
CA TYR A 133 23.74 6.95 -4.58
C TYR A 133 23.57 7.33 -3.11
N ASP A 134 24.14 8.46 -2.68
CA ASP A 134 23.97 8.95 -1.31
C ASP A 134 22.51 9.25 -1.00
N GLU A 135 21.82 9.95 -1.91
CA GLU A 135 20.38 10.22 -1.79
C GLU A 135 19.56 8.93 -1.87
N ALA A 136 19.93 7.99 -2.73
CA ALA A 136 19.27 6.68 -2.79
C ALA A 136 19.37 5.93 -1.46
N ILE A 137 20.55 5.92 -0.82
CA ILE A 137 20.77 5.29 0.48
C ILE A 137 19.92 5.97 1.56
N VAL A 138 19.84 7.30 1.56
CA VAL A 138 19.00 8.05 2.51
C VAL A 138 17.54 7.61 2.38
N GLU A 139 17.00 7.58 1.17
CA GLU A 139 15.61 7.21 0.92
C GLU A 139 15.34 5.73 1.19
N ALA A 140 16.25 4.84 0.80
CA ALA A 140 16.15 3.41 1.11
C ALA A 140 16.09 3.18 2.63
N LYS A 141 16.92 3.87 3.42
CA LYS A 141 16.86 3.80 4.89
C LYS A 141 15.56 4.37 5.47
N ARG A 142 14.99 5.39 4.83
CA ARG A 142 13.70 5.98 5.27
C ARG A 142 12.54 5.00 5.15
N MET A 143 12.59 4.01 4.24
CA MET A 143 11.60 2.93 4.18
C MET A 143 11.47 2.20 5.53
N ASN A 144 12.59 1.78 6.12
CA ASN A 144 12.59 1.11 7.42
C ASN A 144 12.27 2.04 8.59
N LEU A 145 12.78 3.28 8.57
CA LEU A 145 12.46 4.28 9.59
C LEU A 145 10.95 4.55 9.64
N MET A 146 10.30 4.59 8.48
CA MET A 146 8.87 4.79 8.35
C MET A 146 8.08 3.68 9.01
N LEU A 147 8.45 2.42 8.74
CA LEU A 147 7.83 1.25 9.36
C LEU A 147 7.98 1.25 10.87
N ASN A 148 9.19 1.51 11.39
CA ASN A 148 9.42 1.59 12.83
C ASN A 148 8.50 2.64 13.49
N GLN A 149 8.42 3.83 12.89
CA GLN A 149 7.57 4.93 13.39
C GLN A 149 6.07 4.60 13.35
N LEU A 150 5.60 3.89 12.31
CA LEU A 150 4.21 3.48 12.19
C LEU A 150 3.84 2.44 13.26
N ASN A 151 4.77 1.54 13.57
CA ASN A 151 4.54 0.46 14.54
C ASN A 151 4.68 0.90 16.00
N ASP A 152 5.51 1.92 16.29
CA ASP A 152 5.59 2.52 17.62
C ASP A 152 4.25 3.14 18.08
N LYS A 153 3.37 3.48 17.13
CA LYS A 153 2.04 4.00 17.43
C LYS A 153 1.11 2.95 18.05
N TYR A 154 1.34 1.67 17.79
CA TYR A 154 0.48 0.58 18.25
C TYR A 154 1.18 -0.16 19.39
N LYS A 155 0.90 0.20 20.65
CA LYS A 155 1.48 -0.48 21.83
C LYS A 155 0.98 -1.93 21.96
N ASP A 156 -0.31 -2.13 21.68
CA ASP A 156 -0.99 -3.43 21.69
C ASP A 156 -1.60 -3.71 20.31
N ASN A 157 -1.61 -4.97 19.86
CA ASN A 157 -2.14 -5.40 18.55
C ASN A 157 -1.53 -4.65 17.36
N LYS A 158 -0.18 -4.70 17.26
CA LYS A 158 0.58 -4.16 16.13
C LYS A 158 0.17 -4.81 14.81
N ASN A 159 0.29 -4.06 13.71
CA ASN A 159 0.06 -4.59 12.37
C ASN A 159 1.11 -5.66 12.03
N ARG A 160 0.83 -6.61 11.14
CA ARG A 160 1.80 -7.61 10.69
C ARG A 160 2.95 -7.00 9.88
N TYR A 161 2.69 -5.90 9.17
CA TYR A 161 3.68 -5.18 8.37
C TYR A 161 4.59 -4.31 9.26
N GLN A 162 5.52 -4.95 9.98
CA GLN A 162 6.41 -4.28 10.94
C GLN A 162 7.82 -4.02 10.42
N ALA A 163 8.30 -4.94 9.61
CA ALA A 163 9.58 -4.88 8.94
C ALA A 163 9.34 -5.28 7.48
N ASP A 164 10.22 -4.81 6.60
CA ASP A 164 10.11 -5.02 5.16
C ASP A 164 11.44 -5.55 4.66
N ALA A 165 11.42 -6.81 4.20
CA ALA A 165 12.62 -7.48 3.71
C ALA A 165 13.08 -6.86 2.38
N PHE A 166 12.14 -6.42 1.54
CA PHE A 166 12.43 -5.76 0.28
C PHE A 166 13.09 -4.40 0.49
N ALA A 167 12.68 -3.62 1.50
CA ALA A 167 13.34 -2.39 1.90
C ALA A 167 14.83 -2.61 2.19
N HIS A 168 15.16 -3.69 2.91
CA HIS A 168 16.55 -4.06 3.17
C HIS A 168 17.32 -4.48 1.91
N ILE A 169 16.67 -5.15 0.94
CA ILE A 169 17.28 -5.43 -0.37
C ILE A 169 17.61 -4.13 -1.10
N ILE A 170 16.70 -3.15 -1.12
CA ILE A 170 16.94 -1.84 -1.75
C ILE A 170 18.09 -1.09 -1.06
N ILE A 171 18.16 -1.12 0.28
CA ILE A 171 19.28 -0.55 1.03
C ILE A 171 20.60 -1.22 0.62
N GLY A 172 20.63 -2.55 0.55
CA GLY A 172 21.82 -3.29 0.15
C GLY A 172 22.29 -2.94 -1.27
N LEU A 173 21.35 -2.88 -2.21
CA LEU A 173 21.64 -2.51 -3.60
C LEU A 173 22.16 -1.08 -3.73
N ALA A 174 21.62 -0.14 -2.94
CA ALA A 174 22.08 1.24 -2.94
C ALA A 174 23.51 1.38 -2.38
N TYR A 175 23.84 0.62 -1.32
CA TYR A 175 25.19 0.54 -0.78
C TYR A 175 26.18 -0.14 -1.72
N GLU A 176 25.78 -1.21 -2.42
CA GLU A 176 26.65 -1.81 -3.45
C GLU A 176 26.95 -0.81 -4.57
N ALA A 177 25.94 -0.05 -5.00
CA ALA A 177 26.11 0.98 -6.02
C ALA A 177 27.04 2.12 -5.58
N SER A 178 27.08 2.46 -4.29
CA SER A 178 28.03 3.44 -3.73
C SER A 178 29.43 2.86 -3.47
N GLY A 179 29.60 1.53 -3.58
CA GLY A 179 30.86 0.83 -3.30
C GLY A 179 31.04 0.41 -1.83
N GLU A 180 30.02 0.57 -0.99
CA GLU A 180 30.01 0.23 0.44
C GLU A 180 29.59 -1.24 0.66
N LEU A 181 30.42 -2.19 0.18
CA LEU A 181 30.06 -3.61 0.16
C LEU A 181 29.79 -4.22 1.55
N ASN A 182 30.48 -3.73 2.60
CA ASN A 182 30.25 -4.20 3.97
C ASN A 182 28.85 -3.82 4.48
N ASP A 183 28.43 -2.56 4.26
CA ASP A 183 27.09 -2.10 4.64
C ASP A 183 26.01 -2.78 3.79
N ALA A 184 26.30 -3.07 2.52
CA ALA A 184 25.43 -3.87 1.68
C ALA A 184 25.21 -5.29 2.26
N PHE A 185 26.29 -5.98 2.66
CA PHE A 185 26.18 -7.30 3.31
C PHE A 185 25.28 -7.25 4.56
N ILE A 186 25.47 -6.24 5.41
CA ILE A 186 24.63 -6.06 6.62
C ILE A 186 23.16 -5.89 6.22
N ALA A 187 22.87 -5.10 5.20
CA ALA A 187 21.51 -4.90 4.71
C ALA A 187 20.90 -6.20 4.17
N TYR A 188 21.64 -6.98 3.37
CA TYR A 188 21.16 -8.29 2.88
C TYR A 188 20.94 -9.30 3.99
N ARG A 189 21.80 -9.31 5.02
CA ARG A 189 21.60 -10.15 6.20
C ARG A 189 20.30 -9.78 6.92
N ASN A 190 20.06 -8.48 7.11
CA ASN A 190 18.82 -8.01 7.74
C ASN A 190 17.59 -8.38 6.89
N ALA A 191 17.67 -8.32 5.55
CA ALA A 191 16.58 -8.80 4.67
C ALA A 191 16.28 -10.29 4.93
N TYR A 192 17.33 -11.12 4.99
CA TYR A 192 17.20 -12.55 5.26
C TYR A 192 16.60 -12.85 6.64
N GLU A 193 16.99 -12.09 7.67
CA GLU A 193 16.40 -12.19 9.01
C GLU A 193 14.90 -11.86 9.00
N VAL A 194 14.46 -10.87 8.22
CA VAL A 194 13.02 -10.56 8.08
C VAL A 194 12.27 -11.70 7.38
N TYR A 195 12.81 -12.27 6.30
CA TYR A 195 12.18 -13.42 5.62
C TYR A 195 12.04 -14.65 6.52
N THR A 196 13.06 -14.92 7.35
CA THR A 196 13.15 -16.12 8.19
C THR A 196 12.63 -15.94 9.61
N GLY A 197 12.17 -14.75 9.97
CA GLY A 197 11.61 -14.45 11.28
C GLY A 197 10.36 -15.28 11.61
N GLU A 198 9.95 -15.29 12.89
CA GLU A 198 8.89 -16.17 13.42
C GLU A 198 7.56 -16.13 12.64
N HIS A 199 7.23 -15.00 12.03
CA HIS A 199 5.97 -14.78 11.31
C HIS A 199 6.09 -14.89 9.78
N GLY A 200 7.30 -15.18 9.28
CA GLY A 200 7.68 -15.09 7.87
C GLY A 200 7.43 -13.70 7.27
N TYR A 201 7.54 -13.59 5.94
CA TYR A 201 7.29 -12.35 5.20
C TYR A 201 6.18 -12.53 4.15
N PHE A 202 4.92 -12.37 4.56
CA PHE A 202 3.73 -12.41 3.67
C PHE A 202 3.69 -13.62 2.71
N ASP A 203 4.11 -14.79 3.21
CA ASP A 203 4.18 -16.05 2.45
C ASP A 203 5.13 -15.99 1.23
N ILE A 204 6.10 -15.08 1.26
CA ILE A 204 7.21 -14.98 0.32
C ILE A 204 8.40 -15.74 0.90
N GLU A 205 8.95 -16.66 0.12
CA GLU A 205 10.18 -17.38 0.47
C GLU A 205 11.42 -16.48 0.30
N VAL A 206 12.52 -16.83 0.95
CA VAL A 206 13.81 -16.13 0.77
C VAL A 206 14.20 -16.18 -0.72
N PRO A 207 14.33 -15.03 -1.41
CA PRO A 207 14.74 -14.95 -2.80
C PRO A 207 16.05 -15.71 -3.06
N VAL A 208 16.14 -16.43 -4.16
CA VAL A 208 17.39 -17.10 -4.57
C VAL A 208 18.47 -16.06 -4.78
N GLN A 209 18.14 -14.93 -5.43
CA GLN A 209 19.08 -13.83 -5.64
C GLN A 209 19.65 -13.27 -4.33
N LEU A 210 18.85 -13.16 -3.26
CA LEU A 210 19.32 -12.70 -1.96
C LEU A 210 20.31 -13.69 -1.31
N LYS A 211 20.10 -15.00 -1.50
CA LYS A 211 21.05 -16.03 -1.04
C LYS A 211 22.38 -15.91 -1.76
N GLU A 212 22.35 -15.67 -3.08
CA GLU A 212 23.54 -15.41 -3.89
C GLU A 212 24.26 -14.14 -3.44
N ASP A 213 23.51 -13.08 -3.12
CA ASP A 213 24.05 -11.81 -2.64
C ASP A 213 24.79 -12.00 -1.30
N LEU A 214 24.22 -12.76 -0.37
CA LEU A 214 24.83 -13.09 0.92
C LEU A 214 26.11 -13.92 0.75
N LEU A 215 26.08 -14.95 -0.09
CA LEU A 215 27.26 -15.77 -0.39
C LEU A 215 28.36 -14.94 -1.04
N ARG A 216 28.02 -14.15 -2.07
CA ARG A 216 28.98 -13.32 -2.81
C ARG A 216 29.62 -12.27 -1.91
N THR A 217 28.81 -11.49 -1.19
CA THR A 217 29.33 -10.39 -0.37
C THR A 217 30.17 -10.90 0.80
N SER A 218 29.73 -11.97 1.49
CA SER A 218 30.53 -12.58 2.56
C SER A 218 31.84 -13.18 2.06
N TYR A 219 31.84 -13.81 0.87
CA TYR A 219 33.06 -14.33 0.24
C TYR A 219 34.05 -13.20 -0.10
N VAL A 220 33.59 -12.17 -0.81
CA VAL A 220 34.44 -11.05 -1.26
C VAL A 220 35.01 -10.26 -0.08
N LEU A 221 34.24 -10.07 0.99
CA LEU A 221 34.68 -9.40 2.22
C LEU A 221 35.60 -10.27 3.09
N GLY A 222 35.70 -11.57 2.83
CA GLY A 222 36.48 -12.50 3.64
C GLY A 222 35.81 -12.89 4.97
N PHE A 223 34.49 -12.74 5.08
CA PHE A 223 33.68 -13.14 6.24
C PHE A 223 33.46 -14.66 6.25
N ARG A 224 34.55 -15.41 6.53
CA ARG A 224 34.59 -16.88 6.40
C ARG A 224 33.52 -17.59 7.21
N SER A 225 33.27 -17.16 8.44
CA SER A 225 32.30 -17.82 9.33
C SER A 225 30.87 -17.67 8.81
N GLU A 226 30.53 -16.46 8.37
CA GLU A 226 29.24 -16.13 7.76
C GLU A 226 29.06 -16.84 6.43
N PHE A 227 30.08 -16.82 5.56
CA PHE A 227 30.07 -17.52 4.28
C PHE A 227 29.81 -19.01 4.47
N GLU A 228 30.59 -19.69 5.32
CA GLU A 228 30.39 -21.11 5.64
C GLU A 228 29.01 -21.41 6.25
N TRP A 229 28.49 -20.48 7.05
CA TRP A 229 27.14 -20.60 7.61
C TRP A 229 26.09 -20.57 6.49
N TYR A 230 26.16 -19.58 5.59
CA TYR A 230 25.24 -19.44 4.47
C TYR A 230 25.34 -20.61 3.48
N GLN A 231 26.55 -21.12 3.20
CA GLN A 231 26.73 -22.32 2.37
C GLN A 231 25.94 -23.51 2.92
N ARG A 232 26.10 -23.81 4.22
CA ARG A 232 25.35 -24.89 4.88
C ARG A 232 23.85 -24.61 4.94
N ALA A 233 23.46 -23.38 5.27
CA ALA A 233 22.05 -22.99 5.39
C ALA A 233 21.31 -23.06 4.04
N PHE A 234 22.01 -22.80 2.94
CA PHE A 234 21.43 -22.79 1.59
C PHE A 234 21.68 -24.08 0.81
N GLY A 235 22.49 -25.00 1.34
CA GLY A 235 22.87 -26.24 0.66
C GLY A 235 23.75 -26.01 -0.57
N VAL A 236 24.69 -25.05 -0.48
CA VAL A 236 25.61 -24.66 -1.56
C VAL A 236 27.04 -24.98 -1.16
N ASP A 237 27.46 -26.24 -1.33
CA ASP A 237 28.79 -26.69 -0.93
C ASP A 237 29.89 -26.28 -1.94
N ASP A 238 29.56 -26.23 -3.24
CA ASP A 238 30.48 -25.95 -4.33
C ASP A 238 30.35 -24.51 -4.87
N TYR A 239 30.32 -23.52 -3.97
CA TYR A 239 30.24 -22.12 -4.38
C TYR A 239 31.51 -21.68 -5.13
N SER A 240 31.32 -21.14 -6.34
CA SER A 240 32.39 -20.52 -7.13
C SER A 240 32.08 -19.04 -7.33
N TYR A 241 32.99 -18.17 -6.90
CA TYR A 241 32.87 -16.74 -7.13
C TYR A 241 33.17 -16.42 -8.61
N GLU A 242 32.20 -15.81 -9.28
CA GLU A 242 32.33 -15.28 -10.64
C GLU A 242 32.36 -13.74 -10.59
N PRO A 243 33.51 -13.10 -10.92
CA PRO A 243 33.58 -11.64 -10.99
C PRO A 243 32.66 -11.06 -12.06
N LEU A 244 31.99 -9.94 -11.74
CA LEU A 244 31.18 -9.17 -12.69
C LEU A 244 32.08 -8.28 -13.56
N GLU A 245 32.85 -8.88 -14.47
CA GLU A 245 33.87 -8.18 -15.26
C GLU A 245 33.35 -6.97 -16.05
N PHE A 246 32.11 -7.06 -16.55
CA PHE A 246 31.46 -6.00 -17.34
C PHE A 246 30.22 -5.41 -16.64
N GLY A 247 30.17 -5.55 -15.32
CA GLY A 247 29.06 -5.05 -14.51
C GLY A 247 27.78 -5.86 -14.69
N GLU A 248 26.66 -5.25 -14.31
CA GLU A 248 25.36 -5.93 -14.25
C GLU A 248 24.19 -4.98 -14.47
N ALA A 249 23.02 -5.57 -14.77
CA ALA A 249 21.74 -4.91 -14.73
C ALA A 249 20.83 -5.54 -13.67
N ILE A 250 20.27 -4.70 -12.81
CA ILE A 250 19.29 -5.04 -11.79
C ILE A 250 17.93 -4.71 -12.37
N ILE A 251 17.17 -5.75 -12.68
CA ILE A 251 15.85 -5.62 -13.28
C ILE A 251 14.82 -5.74 -12.17
N PHE A 252 14.01 -4.70 -11.98
CA PHE A 252 12.82 -4.76 -11.13
C PHE A 252 11.59 -4.90 -12.01
N TRP A 253 10.89 -6.02 -11.90
CA TRP A 253 9.61 -6.21 -12.56
C TRP A 253 8.47 -5.95 -11.58
N GLN A 254 7.77 -4.84 -11.80
CA GLN A 254 6.60 -4.40 -11.06
C GLN A 254 5.35 -4.90 -11.79
N ASN A 255 4.75 -5.98 -11.32
CA ASN A 255 3.66 -6.68 -12.01
C ASN A 255 2.30 -6.19 -11.53
N GLY A 256 1.45 -5.76 -12.46
CA GLY A 256 0.07 -5.35 -12.22
C GLY A 256 -0.06 -4.09 -11.38
N LEU A 257 -1.27 -3.87 -10.86
CA LEU A 257 -1.62 -2.72 -10.03
C LEU A 257 -2.24 -3.20 -8.72
N CYS A 258 -1.94 -2.52 -7.61
CA CYS A 258 -2.37 -2.85 -6.24
C CYS A 258 -3.91 -2.96 -6.11
N PRO A 259 -4.50 -3.44 -5.01
CA PRO A 259 -5.95 -3.47 -4.89
C PRO A 259 -6.58 -2.07 -4.83
N ILE A 260 -7.86 -1.97 -5.15
CA ILE A 260 -8.67 -0.76 -4.97
C ILE A 260 -9.51 -0.89 -3.70
N LYS A 261 -9.80 0.23 -3.02
CA LYS A 261 -10.79 0.20 -1.94
C LYS A 261 -12.21 0.41 -2.43
N ASP A 262 -13.10 -0.32 -1.79
CA ASP A 262 -14.54 -0.18 -1.85
C ASP A 262 -15.11 -0.16 -0.42
N GLU A 263 -16.42 -0.08 -0.27
CA GLU A 263 -17.08 -0.14 1.03
C GLU A 263 -18.00 -1.36 1.16
N TRP A 264 -18.11 -1.87 2.37
CA TRP A 264 -19.17 -2.79 2.76
C TRP A 264 -19.81 -2.28 4.05
N SER A 265 -20.90 -2.92 4.47
CA SER A 265 -21.61 -2.50 5.65
C SER A 265 -21.93 -3.66 6.55
N ILE A 266 -21.80 -3.40 7.85
CA ILE A 266 -22.06 -4.36 8.91
C ILE A 266 -23.17 -3.78 9.77
N ASN A 267 -24.17 -4.60 10.07
CA ASN A 267 -25.27 -4.22 10.93
C ASN A 267 -24.99 -4.69 12.37
N PHE A 268 -25.09 -3.77 13.31
CA PHE A 268 -24.99 -4.04 14.74
C PHE A 268 -26.35 -3.80 15.41
N ILE A 269 -26.61 -4.52 16.49
CA ILE A 269 -27.77 -4.32 17.34
C ILE A 269 -27.28 -3.78 18.68
N ALA A 270 -27.90 -2.71 19.18
CA ALA A 270 -27.63 -2.20 20.52
C ALA A 270 -28.39 -3.04 21.55
N VAL A 271 -27.66 -3.65 22.48
CA VAL A 271 -28.23 -4.47 23.57
C VAL A 271 -27.77 -3.97 24.93
N PRO A 272 -28.60 -4.10 25.98
CA PRO A 272 -28.25 -3.61 27.31
C PRO A 272 -27.07 -4.40 27.90
N GLY A 273 -26.07 -3.68 28.40
CA GLY A 273 -24.97 -4.22 29.20
C GLY A 273 -25.13 -3.94 30.70
N GLN A 274 -24.21 -4.49 31.50
CA GLN A 274 -24.13 -4.23 32.95
C GLN A 274 -23.41 -2.91 33.25
N GLY A 275 -23.70 -2.30 34.40
CA GLY A 275 -22.92 -1.15 34.90
C GLY A 275 -22.86 0.06 33.96
N GLY A 276 -23.99 0.48 33.38
CA GLY A 276 -24.01 1.65 32.50
C GLY A 276 -23.40 1.43 31.11
N VAL A 277 -23.26 0.17 30.67
CA VAL A 277 -22.76 -0.19 29.34
C VAL A 277 -23.91 -0.46 28.36
N VAL A 278 -23.71 -0.06 27.10
CA VAL A 278 -24.48 -0.54 25.94
C VAL A 278 -23.52 -1.30 25.03
N ASN A 279 -23.93 -2.51 24.63
CA ASN A 279 -23.14 -3.35 23.73
C ASN A 279 -23.68 -3.22 22.31
N PHE A 280 -22.81 -2.98 21.33
CA PHE A 280 -23.15 -3.15 19.92
C PHE A 280 -22.67 -4.52 19.47
N THR A 281 -23.61 -5.40 19.13
CA THR A 281 -23.34 -6.80 18.79
C THR A 281 -23.70 -7.10 17.34
N ASN A 282 -22.85 -7.88 16.67
CA ASN A 282 -23.14 -8.52 15.40
C ASN A 282 -22.93 -10.03 15.59
N GLU A 283 -24.03 -10.80 15.54
CA GLU A 283 -24.01 -12.25 15.79
C GLU A 283 -23.32 -13.04 14.65
N GLU A 284 -23.50 -12.62 13.40
CA GLU A 284 -22.94 -13.30 12.22
C GLU A 284 -21.40 -13.34 12.25
N LEU A 285 -20.78 -12.26 12.72
CA LEU A 285 -19.33 -12.10 12.82
C LEU A 285 -18.79 -12.34 14.24
N GLY A 286 -19.66 -12.72 15.20
CA GLY A 286 -19.27 -12.97 16.58
C GLY A 286 -18.65 -11.76 17.30
N MET A 287 -19.04 -10.54 16.93
CA MET A 287 -18.43 -9.30 17.46
C MET A 287 -19.31 -8.62 18.50
N THR A 288 -18.70 -8.13 19.58
CA THR A 288 -19.35 -7.25 20.56
C THR A 288 -18.43 -6.09 20.94
N PHE A 289 -18.94 -4.87 20.82
CA PHE A 289 -18.25 -3.64 21.20
C PHE A 289 -18.96 -2.98 22.39
N PRO A 290 -18.38 -3.01 23.60
CA PRO A 290 -18.96 -2.38 24.78
C PRO A 290 -18.67 -0.87 24.80
N PHE A 291 -19.71 -0.06 25.06
CA PHE A 291 -19.58 1.39 25.28
C PHE A 291 -20.13 1.79 26.63
N TYR A 292 -19.27 2.35 27.48
CA TYR A 292 -19.68 2.90 28.76
C TYR A 292 -20.28 4.29 28.57
N ILE A 293 -21.52 4.46 29.04
CA ILE A 293 -22.27 5.72 28.94
C ILE A 293 -22.63 6.31 30.32
N GLY A 294 -22.16 5.67 31.40
CA GLY A 294 -22.49 6.03 32.78
C GLY A 294 -23.94 5.72 33.16
N ASP A 295 -24.42 6.37 34.22
CA ASP A 295 -25.76 6.17 34.78
C ASP A 295 -26.84 7.06 34.13
N ASP A 296 -26.54 7.67 32.99
CA ASP A 296 -27.46 8.51 32.22
C ASP A 296 -28.53 7.65 31.56
N LYS A 297 -29.66 7.48 32.27
CA LYS A 297 -30.80 6.65 31.82
C LYS A 297 -31.36 7.11 30.47
N GLN A 298 -31.31 8.41 30.18
CA GLN A 298 -31.83 8.94 28.92
C GLN A 298 -30.93 8.52 27.77
N LYS A 299 -29.61 8.76 27.86
CA LYS A 299 -28.64 8.30 26.84
C LYS A 299 -28.69 6.79 26.63
N LYS A 300 -28.90 6.02 27.71
CA LYS A 300 -29.06 4.57 27.63
C LYS A 300 -30.27 4.17 26.81
N ASN A 301 -31.43 4.76 27.11
CA ASN A 301 -32.66 4.46 26.38
C ASN A 301 -32.57 4.91 24.91
N ASP A 302 -31.97 6.07 24.67
CA ASP A 302 -31.76 6.62 23.33
C ASP A 302 -30.89 5.73 22.44
N LEU A 303 -29.80 5.18 22.99
CA LEU A 303 -28.95 4.23 22.27
C LEU A 303 -29.61 2.85 22.10
N LEU A 304 -30.34 2.36 23.10
CA LEU A 304 -31.06 1.07 23.02
C LEU A 304 -32.26 1.13 22.06
N ALA A 305 -32.80 2.32 21.78
CA ALA A 305 -33.82 2.50 20.75
C ALA A 305 -33.28 2.26 19.33
N LEU A 306 -31.94 2.21 19.14
CA LEU A 306 -31.30 1.85 17.89
C LEU A 306 -31.47 0.35 17.62
N LYS A 307 -32.57 -0.02 16.96
CA LYS A 307 -32.85 -1.41 16.59
C LYS A 307 -31.75 -2.04 15.75
N VAL A 308 -31.23 -1.29 14.78
CA VAL A 308 -30.13 -1.70 13.90
C VAL A 308 -29.28 -0.48 13.59
N VAL A 309 -27.96 -0.65 13.72
CA VAL A 309 -26.94 0.34 13.39
C VAL A 309 -26.10 -0.19 12.25
N ARG A 310 -26.20 0.46 11.09
CA ARG A 310 -25.37 0.14 9.93
C ARG A 310 -24.06 0.91 10.01
N VAL A 311 -22.93 0.22 9.99
CA VAL A 311 -21.58 0.80 9.96
C VAL A 311 -20.93 0.48 8.63
N ALA A 312 -20.47 1.50 7.91
CA ALA A 312 -19.68 1.33 6.69
C ALA A 312 -18.20 1.10 7.04
N PHE A 313 -17.59 0.12 6.40
CA PHE A 313 -16.17 -0.22 6.58
C PHE A 313 -15.48 -0.36 5.23
N PRO A 314 -14.22 0.11 5.06
CA PRO A 314 -13.50 -0.06 3.82
C PRO A 314 -13.14 -1.54 3.61
N LYS A 315 -13.10 -1.97 2.35
CA LYS A 315 -12.60 -3.28 1.94
C LYS A 315 -11.70 -3.13 0.73
N TYR A 316 -10.75 -4.03 0.55
CA TYR A 316 -9.98 -4.11 -0.68
C TYR A 316 -10.63 -5.05 -1.69
N LEU A 317 -10.62 -4.66 -2.96
CA LEU A 317 -10.92 -5.50 -4.10
C LEU A 317 -9.61 -5.70 -4.87
N GLU A 318 -9.19 -6.95 -4.99
CA GLU A 318 -7.98 -7.29 -5.75
C GLU A 318 -8.17 -6.93 -7.22
N ARG A 319 -7.11 -6.39 -7.84
CA ARG A 319 -6.96 -6.33 -9.29
C ARG A 319 -6.03 -7.46 -9.72
N PRO A 320 -6.55 -8.59 -10.24
CA PRO A 320 -5.70 -9.75 -10.51
C PRO A 320 -4.64 -9.41 -11.56
N THR A 321 -3.41 -9.88 -11.39
CA THR A 321 -2.37 -9.67 -12.41
C THR A 321 -2.69 -10.42 -13.71
N LEU A 322 -2.32 -9.82 -14.84
CA LEU A 322 -2.37 -10.50 -16.15
C LEU A 322 -1.30 -11.59 -16.23
N TYR A 323 -0.08 -11.25 -15.81
CA TYR A 323 1.08 -12.14 -15.81
C TYR A 323 1.19 -12.90 -14.49
N LYS A 324 1.44 -14.21 -14.58
CA LYS A 324 1.60 -15.09 -13.41
C LYS A 324 3.06 -15.28 -12.98
N ASN A 325 3.99 -15.18 -13.93
CA ASN A 325 5.44 -15.25 -13.69
C ASN A 325 6.19 -14.66 -14.89
N GLY A 326 7.49 -14.50 -14.74
CA GLY A 326 8.37 -13.98 -15.76
C GLY A 326 9.81 -14.41 -15.50
N TRP A 327 10.67 -14.20 -16.48
CA TRP A 327 12.11 -14.45 -16.39
C TRP A 327 12.86 -13.51 -17.32
N ILE A 328 14.16 -13.38 -17.07
CA ILE A 328 15.07 -12.63 -17.92
C ILE A 328 15.88 -13.58 -18.81
N GLU A 329 16.14 -13.17 -20.05
CA GLU A 329 17.08 -13.83 -20.94
C GLU A 329 18.16 -12.86 -21.42
N LEU A 330 19.41 -13.32 -21.40
CA LEU A 330 20.55 -12.66 -22.05
C LEU A 330 21.41 -13.73 -22.69
N SER A 331 21.67 -13.61 -24.00
CA SER A 331 22.52 -14.55 -24.76
C SER A 331 22.15 -16.04 -24.59
N GLY A 332 20.85 -16.34 -24.43
CA GLY A 332 20.33 -17.70 -24.21
C GLY A 332 20.41 -18.20 -22.76
N LYS A 333 21.06 -17.47 -21.84
CA LYS A 333 21.03 -17.76 -20.40
C LYS A 333 19.74 -17.21 -19.79
N LYS A 334 19.06 -18.04 -19.02
CA LYS A 334 17.83 -17.71 -18.28
C LYS A 334 18.19 -17.27 -16.86
N PHE A 335 17.58 -16.19 -16.39
CA PHE A 335 17.63 -15.73 -15.00
C PHE A 335 16.19 -15.68 -14.47
N GLU A 336 15.93 -16.37 -13.37
CA GLU A 336 14.60 -16.34 -12.75
C GLU A 336 14.36 -15.00 -12.05
N LEU A 337 13.10 -14.58 -12.01
CA LEU A 337 12.66 -13.40 -11.27
C LEU A 337 12.07 -13.85 -9.93
N ASP A 338 12.72 -13.49 -8.84
CA ASP A 338 12.25 -13.80 -7.49
C ASP A 338 11.24 -12.75 -7.03
N LYS A 339 10.10 -13.20 -6.48
CA LYS A 339 9.16 -12.28 -5.83
C LYS A 339 9.81 -11.74 -4.57
N VAL A 340 9.86 -10.42 -4.43
CA VAL A 340 10.40 -9.75 -3.24
C VAL A 340 9.35 -9.00 -2.45
N GLU A 341 8.28 -8.55 -3.10
CA GLU A 341 7.23 -7.78 -2.46
C GLU A 341 5.83 -8.16 -2.96
N ASP A 342 4.86 -8.21 -2.06
CA ASP A 342 3.44 -8.45 -2.36
C ASP A 342 2.59 -7.34 -1.71
N VAL A 343 2.60 -6.18 -2.36
CA VAL A 343 1.86 -4.97 -1.92
C VAL A 343 0.36 -5.29 -1.77
N ASN A 344 -0.17 -6.18 -2.60
CA ASN A 344 -1.54 -6.66 -2.48
C ASN A 344 -1.77 -7.38 -1.15
N ALA A 345 -0.96 -8.39 -0.82
CA ALA A 345 -1.06 -9.10 0.46
C ALA A 345 -0.88 -8.17 1.66
N ILE A 346 0.08 -7.24 1.60
CA ILE A 346 0.29 -6.22 2.64
C ILE A 346 -0.95 -5.36 2.84
N ALA A 347 -1.56 -4.87 1.75
CA ALA A 347 -2.74 -4.01 1.82
C ALA A 347 -3.92 -4.72 2.50
N PHE A 348 -4.23 -5.95 2.07
CA PHE A 348 -5.31 -6.74 2.67
C PHE A 348 -5.04 -7.04 4.14
N LYS A 349 -3.81 -7.46 4.48
CA LYS A 349 -3.46 -7.82 5.84
C LYS A 349 -3.45 -6.63 6.78
N THR A 350 -2.92 -5.49 6.35
CA THR A 350 -2.90 -4.24 7.14
C THR A 350 -4.32 -3.77 7.45
N LEU A 351 -5.25 -3.88 6.49
CA LEU A 351 -6.65 -3.56 6.73
C LEU A 351 -7.33 -4.54 7.70
N GLN A 352 -7.00 -5.83 7.58
CA GLN A 352 -7.51 -6.87 8.48
C GLN A 352 -7.04 -6.63 9.92
N ASP A 353 -5.76 -6.31 10.13
CA ASP A 353 -5.17 -6.14 11.47
C ASP A 353 -5.76 -4.94 12.22
N ARG A 354 -6.20 -3.90 11.51
CA ARG A 354 -6.85 -2.72 12.11
C ARG A 354 -8.37 -2.79 12.17
N PHE A 355 -8.99 -3.85 11.64
CA PHE A 355 -10.44 -3.98 11.48
C PHE A 355 -11.20 -3.69 12.78
N VAL A 356 -10.86 -4.38 13.87
CA VAL A 356 -11.54 -4.25 15.18
C VAL A 356 -11.42 -2.82 15.72
N ARG A 357 -10.22 -2.23 15.65
CA ARG A 357 -9.94 -0.88 16.15
C ARG A 357 -10.72 0.19 15.37
N GLU A 358 -10.74 0.09 14.05
CA GLU A 358 -11.46 1.03 13.20
C GLU A 358 -12.99 0.86 13.32
N MET A 359 -13.47 -0.37 13.51
CA MET A 359 -14.89 -0.66 13.77
C MET A 359 -15.35 -0.04 15.09
N GLY A 360 -14.61 -0.24 16.19
CA GLY A 360 -14.91 0.37 17.48
C GLY A 360 -14.94 1.91 17.40
N SER A 361 -13.99 2.49 16.67
CA SER A 361 -13.95 3.94 16.42
C SER A 361 -15.17 4.42 15.61
N ALA A 362 -15.60 3.66 14.60
CA ALA A 362 -16.77 4.00 13.79
C ALA A 362 -18.07 3.93 14.60
N LEU A 363 -18.25 2.88 15.40
CA LEU A 363 -19.38 2.74 16.32
C LEU A 363 -19.41 3.86 17.37
N LEU A 364 -18.27 4.27 17.91
CA LEU A 364 -18.18 5.41 18.83
C LEU A 364 -18.67 6.71 18.18
N ARG A 365 -18.19 7.01 16.96
CA ARG A 365 -18.62 8.19 16.20
C ARG A 365 -20.13 8.19 15.99
N LEU A 366 -20.68 7.04 15.62
CA LEU A 366 -22.10 6.91 15.37
C LEU A 366 -22.91 7.12 16.65
N ALA A 367 -22.50 6.52 17.77
CA ALA A 367 -23.13 6.73 19.07
C ALA A 367 -23.14 8.22 19.47
N LEU A 368 -22.00 8.91 19.34
CA LEU A 368 -21.89 10.35 19.65
C LEU A 368 -22.78 11.21 18.75
N LYS A 369 -22.77 10.96 17.43
CA LYS A 369 -23.64 11.66 16.47
C LYS A 369 -25.11 11.47 16.81
N LYS A 370 -25.52 10.26 17.20
CA LYS A 370 -26.90 9.99 17.53
C LYS A 370 -27.35 10.66 18.83
N ILE A 371 -26.53 10.62 19.87
CA ILE A 371 -26.79 11.36 21.12
C ILE A 371 -26.99 12.85 20.82
N SER A 372 -26.14 13.42 19.95
CA SER A 372 -26.22 14.83 19.55
C SER A 372 -27.49 15.13 18.76
N GLU A 373 -27.90 14.25 17.84
CA GLU A 373 -29.13 14.38 17.05
C GLU A 373 -30.39 14.41 17.94
N ILE A 374 -30.46 13.50 18.92
CA ILE A 374 -31.63 13.39 19.82
C ILE A 374 -31.73 14.63 20.72
N GLN A 375 -30.61 15.14 21.23
CA GLN A 375 -30.57 16.38 21.99
C GLN A 375 -31.05 17.58 21.15
N LEU A 376 -30.65 17.66 19.88
CA LEU A 376 -31.09 18.73 18.96
C LEU A 376 -32.58 18.62 18.61
N GLN A 377 -33.11 17.42 18.42
CA GLN A 377 -34.54 17.19 18.20
C GLN A 377 -35.39 17.69 19.37
N GLN A 378 -34.94 17.46 20.61
CA GLN A 378 -35.62 17.95 21.81
C GLN A 378 -35.61 19.48 21.93
N GLN A 379 -34.58 20.15 21.39
CA GLN A 379 -34.46 21.61 21.43
C GLN A 379 -35.17 22.31 20.26
N ASN A 380 -35.14 21.73 19.05
CA ASN A 380 -35.72 22.31 17.85
C ASN A 380 -36.00 21.24 16.78
N GLU A 381 -37.28 21.01 16.49
CA GLU A 381 -37.75 19.99 15.55
C GLU A 381 -37.20 20.20 14.11
N ALA A 382 -37.04 21.44 13.66
CA ALA A 382 -36.51 21.77 12.34
C ALA A 382 -34.98 21.51 12.24
N LEU A 383 -34.22 21.78 13.32
CA LEU A 383 -32.79 21.44 13.39
C LEU A 383 -32.59 19.92 13.50
N GLY A 384 -33.48 19.23 14.22
CA GLY A 384 -33.50 17.78 14.32
C GLY A 384 -33.78 17.07 12.99
N ALA A 385 -34.71 17.58 12.19
CA ALA A 385 -34.98 17.07 10.84
C ALA A 385 -33.78 17.27 9.89
N LEU A 386 -33.10 18.43 9.97
CA LEU A 386 -31.89 18.71 9.19
C LEU A 386 -30.73 17.77 9.55
N ALA A 387 -30.55 17.44 10.84
CA ALA A 387 -29.56 16.49 11.31
C ALA A 387 -29.83 15.05 10.81
N THR A 388 -31.09 14.64 10.78
CA THR A 388 -31.52 13.30 10.31
C THR A 388 -31.21 13.09 8.82
N ILE A 389 -31.52 14.09 7.99
CA ILE A 389 -31.23 14.07 6.54
C ILE A 389 -29.72 14.05 6.29
N THR A 390 -28.94 14.72 7.14
CA THR A 390 -27.47 14.73 7.05
C THR A 390 -26.86 13.36 7.41
N ASN A 391 -27.43 12.63 8.38
CA ASN A 391 -26.94 11.30 8.79
C ASN A 391 -27.18 10.20 7.73
N ALA A 392 -28.32 10.21 7.04
CA ALA A 392 -28.59 9.26 5.94
C ALA A 392 -27.61 9.39 4.75
N VAL A 393 -26.91 10.53 4.64
CA VAL A 393 -25.94 10.84 3.58
C VAL A 393 -24.47 10.66 4.05
N THR A 394 -24.17 10.48 5.35
CA THR A 394 -22.81 10.71 5.89
C THR A 394 -22.06 9.50 6.48
N GLU A 395 -22.64 8.31 6.55
CA GLU A 395 -21.89 7.09 6.95
C GLU A 395 -21.37 6.34 5.71
N LYS A 396 -20.20 6.76 5.24
CA LYS A 396 -19.42 6.12 4.17
C LYS A 396 -18.02 5.80 4.64
N ALA A 397 -17.49 4.69 4.15
CA ALA A 397 -16.10 4.36 4.40
C ALA A 397 -15.20 5.27 3.54
N ASP A 398 -13.98 5.53 4.02
CA ASP A 398 -12.96 6.15 3.18
C ASP A 398 -12.47 5.13 2.15
N THR A 399 -12.97 5.26 0.91
CA THR A 399 -12.60 4.38 -0.20
C THR A 399 -11.34 4.87 -0.95
N ARG A 400 -10.66 5.89 -0.44
CA ARG A 400 -9.41 6.39 -1.03
C ARG A 400 -8.26 5.44 -0.73
N ASN A 401 -7.43 5.19 -1.75
CA ASN A 401 -6.10 4.60 -1.63
C ASN A 401 -5.22 4.99 -2.83
N TRP A 402 -3.91 4.83 -2.70
CA TRP A 402 -2.97 5.01 -3.80
C TRP A 402 -3.05 3.81 -4.74
N GLN A 403 -3.62 4.01 -5.92
CA GLN A 403 -4.02 2.95 -6.85
C GLN A 403 -3.06 2.74 -8.03
N THR A 404 -1.92 3.42 -8.07
CA THR A 404 -0.91 3.22 -9.14
C THR A 404 0.30 2.41 -8.69
N LEU A 405 0.33 2.01 -7.41
CA LEU A 405 1.31 1.07 -6.88
C LEU A 405 1.22 -0.28 -7.60
N PRO A 406 2.33 -1.03 -7.71
CA PRO A 406 2.30 -2.37 -8.27
C PRO A 406 1.53 -3.35 -7.38
N HIS A 407 1.06 -4.46 -7.95
CA HIS A 407 0.48 -5.56 -7.17
C HIS A 407 1.58 -6.36 -6.47
N THR A 408 2.59 -6.76 -7.23
CA THR A 408 3.76 -7.53 -6.77
C THR A 408 5.03 -7.00 -7.42
N ILE A 409 6.17 -7.14 -6.74
CA ILE A 409 7.48 -6.74 -7.25
C ILE A 409 8.39 -7.96 -7.24
N TYR A 410 9.09 -8.14 -8.36
CA TYR A 410 10.11 -9.15 -8.56
C TYR A 410 11.43 -8.49 -8.90
N TYR A 411 12.55 -9.15 -8.61
CA TYR A 411 13.85 -8.68 -9.07
C TYR A 411 14.78 -9.82 -9.49
N ALA A 412 15.76 -9.47 -10.33
CA ALA A 412 16.87 -10.33 -10.71
C ALA A 412 18.11 -9.47 -11.00
N ARG A 413 19.30 -10.03 -10.78
CA ARG A 413 20.58 -9.46 -11.21
C ARG A 413 21.07 -10.18 -12.45
N VAL A 414 21.48 -9.43 -13.46
CA VAL A 414 21.90 -9.96 -14.77
C VAL A 414 23.33 -9.50 -15.04
N PRO A 415 24.34 -10.38 -14.89
CA PRO A 415 25.70 -10.10 -15.32
C PRO A 415 25.75 -9.76 -16.82
N LEU A 416 26.40 -8.65 -17.16
CA LEU A 416 26.50 -8.20 -18.55
C LEU A 416 27.76 -8.75 -19.22
N ASN A 417 27.71 -8.87 -20.54
CA ASN A 417 28.87 -9.16 -21.40
C ASN A 417 29.55 -7.84 -21.82
N GLU A 418 30.77 -7.91 -22.32
CA GLU A 418 31.43 -6.76 -22.93
C GLU A 418 30.59 -6.21 -24.10
N GLY A 419 30.42 -4.89 -24.17
CA GLY A 419 29.73 -4.27 -25.30
C GLY A 419 28.21 -4.14 -25.10
N GLY A 420 27.47 -4.21 -26.20
CA GLY A 420 26.01 -4.09 -26.20
C GLY A 420 25.33 -5.37 -25.70
N ASN A 421 24.39 -5.23 -24.77
CA ASN A 421 23.61 -6.32 -24.20
C ASN A 421 22.12 -6.06 -24.42
N GLU A 422 21.45 -6.93 -25.17
CA GLU A 422 19.99 -6.95 -25.26
C GLU A 422 19.44 -7.92 -24.20
N VAL A 423 18.89 -7.36 -23.13
CA VAL A 423 18.28 -8.10 -22.02
C VAL A 423 16.78 -8.20 -22.28
N LEU A 424 16.25 -9.41 -22.34
CA LEU A 424 14.84 -9.67 -22.62
C LEU A 424 14.09 -10.04 -21.35
N LEU A 425 13.08 -9.27 -20.97
CA LEU A 425 12.09 -9.69 -19.98
C LEU A 425 10.96 -10.43 -20.70
N LYS A 426 10.75 -11.70 -20.33
CA LYS A 426 9.64 -12.52 -20.80
C LYS A 426 8.63 -12.70 -19.67
N MET A 427 7.36 -12.42 -19.98
CA MET A 427 6.27 -12.44 -19.01
C MET A 427 5.19 -13.38 -19.51
N LYS A 428 4.79 -14.34 -18.65
CA LYS A 428 3.84 -15.37 -19.01
C LYS A 428 2.47 -15.05 -18.42
N THR A 429 1.46 -15.03 -19.27
CA THR A 429 0.06 -14.84 -18.90
C THR A 429 -0.53 -16.12 -18.28
N LYS A 430 -1.75 -16.00 -17.72
CA LYS A 430 -2.48 -17.15 -17.14
C LYS A 430 -2.79 -18.24 -18.17
N ASP A 431 -3.10 -17.86 -19.41
CA ASP A 431 -3.34 -18.75 -20.55
C ASP A 431 -2.06 -19.22 -21.27
N ASN A 432 -0.89 -19.01 -20.64
CA ASN A 432 0.42 -19.43 -21.11
C ASN A 432 0.97 -18.71 -22.36
N GLN A 433 0.38 -17.59 -22.77
CA GLN A 433 1.01 -16.69 -23.75
C GLN A 433 2.24 -16.04 -23.12
N VAL A 434 3.25 -15.74 -23.94
CA VAL A 434 4.49 -15.11 -23.50
C VAL A 434 4.63 -13.77 -24.20
N HIS A 435 4.55 -12.69 -23.43
CA HIS A 435 4.88 -11.35 -23.87
C HIS A 435 6.35 -11.09 -23.59
N ARG A 436 6.95 -10.17 -24.35
CA ARG A 436 8.36 -9.81 -24.19
C ARG A 436 8.57 -8.31 -24.31
N THR A 437 9.52 -7.80 -23.54
CA THR A 437 10.08 -6.45 -23.68
C THR A 437 11.60 -6.56 -23.64
N SER A 438 12.30 -5.64 -24.30
CA SER A 438 13.77 -5.64 -24.36
C SER A 438 14.34 -4.35 -23.77
N PHE A 439 15.50 -4.50 -23.15
CA PHE A 439 16.30 -3.42 -22.58
C PHE A 439 17.71 -3.52 -23.14
N ASN A 440 18.30 -2.37 -23.47
CA ASN A 440 19.66 -2.33 -24.01
C ASN A 440 20.59 -1.70 -22.98
N PHE A 441 21.66 -2.43 -22.63
CA PHE A 441 22.69 -1.97 -21.71
C PHE A 441 24.07 -2.03 -22.36
N GLN A 442 24.96 -1.16 -21.89
CA GLN A 442 26.36 -1.18 -22.29
C GLN A 442 27.20 -1.80 -21.18
N GLY A 443 27.64 -3.04 -21.35
CA GLY A 443 28.50 -3.71 -20.38
C GLY A 443 29.88 -3.06 -20.34
N LYS A 444 30.29 -2.64 -19.14
CA LYS A 444 31.58 -2.03 -18.85
C LYS A 444 31.96 -2.32 -17.40
N LYS A 445 33.27 -2.38 -17.11
CA LYS A 445 33.74 -2.67 -15.75
C LYS A 445 33.12 -1.71 -14.72
N GLY A 446 32.51 -2.29 -13.69
CA GLY A 446 31.91 -1.55 -12.58
C GLY A 446 30.57 -0.88 -12.89
N SER A 447 29.94 -1.12 -14.05
CA SER A 447 28.59 -0.60 -14.28
C SER A 447 27.55 -1.38 -13.49
N MET A 448 26.66 -0.66 -12.80
CA MET A 448 25.49 -1.21 -12.14
C MET A 448 24.27 -0.43 -12.63
N TYR A 449 23.46 -1.06 -13.48
CA TYR A 449 22.26 -0.45 -14.06
C TYR A 449 21.02 -0.84 -13.27
N PHE A 450 20.11 0.10 -13.01
CA PHE A 450 18.83 -0.18 -12.37
C PHE A 450 17.71 0.03 -13.38
N MET A 451 16.92 -1.00 -13.66
CA MET A 451 15.85 -0.95 -14.65
C MET A 451 14.52 -1.32 -14.00
N PRO A 452 13.76 -0.33 -13.50
CA PRO A 452 12.37 -0.55 -13.12
C PRO A 452 11.50 -0.67 -14.36
N TYR A 453 10.75 -1.76 -14.45
CA TYR A 453 9.74 -1.97 -15.48
C TYR A 453 8.40 -2.35 -14.85
N GLN A 454 7.35 -1.58 -15.16
CA GLN A 454 6.01 -1.82 -14.65
C GLN A 454 5.08 -2.36 -15.74
N SER A 455 4.55 -3.56 -15.52
CA SER A 455 3.42 -4.09 -16.27
C SER A 455 2.13 -3.52 -15.68
N LEU A 456 1.47 -2.64 -16.42
CA LEU A 456 0.29 -1.90 -15.97
C LEU A 456 -1.00 -2.73 -16.13
N GLU A 457 -0.92 -3.84 -16.86
CA GLU A 457 -2.04 -4.71 -17.16
C GLU A 457 -2.53 -5.43 -15.90
N SER A 458 -3.81 -5.24 -15.62
CA SER A 458 -4.52 -5.95 -14.55
C SER A 458 -5.93 -6.33 -15.02
N GLY A 459 -6.45 -7.42 -14.48
CA GLY A 459 -7.84 -7.80 -14.64
C GLY A 459 -8.79 -6.81 -13.96
N PRO A 460 -10.10 -6.85 -14.27
CA PRO A 460 -11.08 -6.05 -13.56
C PRO A 460 -11.04 -6.34 -12.06
N ALA A 461 -11.33 -5.34 -11.24
CA ALA A 461 -11.42 -5.52 -9.79
C ALA A 461 -12.38 -6.68 -9.46
N ALA A 462 -11.92 -7.63 -8.65
CA ALA A 462 -12.66 -8.85 -8.35
C ALA A 462 -13.98 -8.55 -7.63
N THR A 463 -14.99 -9.40 -7.85
CA THR A 463 -16.22 -9.39 -7.06
C THR A 463 -15.92 -9.90 -5.64
N TRP A 464 -16.50 -9.25 -4.63
CA TRP A 464 -16.22 -9.53 -3.22
C TRP A 464 -16.47 -10.99 -2.81
N ASP A 465 -17.48 -11.64 -3.40
CA ASP A 465 -17.87 -13.01 -3.04
C ASP A 465 -16.84 -14.09 -3.47
N ASN A 466 -15.92 -13.77 -4.39
CA ASN A 466 -14.86 -14.68 -4.81
C ASN A 466 -13.56 -14.52 -3.99
N ALA A 467 -13.49 -13.59 -3.03
CA ALA A 467 -12.32 -13.32 -2.21
C ALA A 467 -12.29 -14.18 -0.94
N GLY A 468 -12.37 -15.51 -1.10
CA GLY A 468 -12.69 -16.53 -0.09
C GLY A 468 -11.90 -16.57 1.24
N ASN A 469 -10.89 -15.71 1.44
CA ASN A 469 -10.11 -15.60 2.68
C ASN A 469 -10.10 -14.18 3.30
N THR A 470 -10.89 -13.24 2.78
CA THR A 470 -10.80 -11.80 3.15
C THR A 470 -11.87 -11.31 4.11
N LYS A 471 -12.87 -12.14 4.44
CA LYS A 471 -13.84 -11.79 5.49
C LYS A 471 -13.16 -11.96 6.85
N PRO A 472 -13.15 -10.93 7.72
CA PRO A 472 -12.60 -11.07 9.05
C PRO A 472 -13.41 -12.11 9.82
N VAL A 473 -12.75 -13.20 10.21
CA VAL A 473 -13.28 -14.22 11.13
C VAL A 473 -12.57 -14.04 12.45
N MET A 474 -13.30 -13.68 13.49
CA MET A 474 -12.79 -13.78 14.86
C MET A 474 -12.81 -15.28 15.21
N LYS A 475 -11.64 -15.90 15.37
CA LYS A 475 -11.56 -17.12 16.18
C LYS A 475 -11.53 -16.69 17.64
N ASP A 476 -12.28 -17.42 18.47
CA ASP A 476 -12.45 -17.20 19.91
C ASP A 476 -11.13 -16.99 20.67
#